data_AF-A0A6A5WGM7-F1
#
_entry.id   AF-A0A6A5WGM7-F1
#
_cell.length_a   1.000
_cell.length_b   1.000
_cell.length_c   1.000
_cell.angle_alpha   90.00
_cell.angle_beta   90.00
_cell.angle_gamma   90.00
#
_symmetry.space_group_name_H-M   'P 1'
#
loop_
_entity.id
_entity.type
_entity.pdbx_description
1 polymer ?
#
loop_
_entity_poly.entity_id
_entity_poly.type
_entity_poly.pdbx_seq_one_letter_code
_entity_poly.pdbx_strand_id
1 'polypeptide(L)'
;MAEPSKPKYDSLPGIDTAPDVYETPDLDHETSTIQASTTLSSSASATSGASDDEEESGIRRHRFEPDSARERFQPARVDARGVDFSDNVAAQHRSYRTSTRGQRQRGEILGEDSSDEEREGFAAKLARVRREVLELEREYEGRVQSGEKAKMEEGDARAMMEFVSEKVDRIYAERRGGVRGAEPLLERTIAKFEGYQAFGESKGIKGAIERQPPLPGSQVQRSQLEVVLDQAADFDERIAGVERVLGLSGSSMPDVGENPPFPVFTTLEKFEQTLATLGEASSGGLETTAQHIKKLIADADALKISQADAERSLSEPSGKPLYNTDQETKINALYGTIPTIDKLSPLLPLVLERLRTLRLVHTSAYQADEVLTELEHRQSKQEEEIKKWEISLDNIENDIKVSEKSLQHNMKVVGDWVKGLEARIDKLP
;
A
#
# COMPACT_ATOMS: atom_id res chain seq x y z
N MET A 1 30.42 -44.05 2.01
CA MET A 1 30.32 -43.80 0.55
C MET A 1 31.43 -42.82 0.22
N ALA A 2 32.36 -43.16 -0.67
CA ALA A 2 33.40 -42.22 -1.07
C ALA A 2 32.75 -41.12 -1.92
N GLU A 3 32.94 -39.86 -1.55
CA GLU A 3 32.42 -38.72 -2.31
C GLU A 3 32.98 -38.72 -3.74
N PRO A 4 32.18 -38.30 -4.74
CA PRO A 4 32.67 -38.12 -6.09
C PRO A 4 33.76 -37.03 -6.14
N SER A 5 34.87 -37.31 -6.83
CA SER A 5 36.00 -36.37 -7.01
C SER A 5 35.52 -35.05 -7.59
N LYS A 6 35.79 -33.94 -6.88
CA LYS A 6 35.45 -32.57 -7.30
C LYS A 6 36.58 -32.05 -8.20
N PRO A 7 36.38 -31.93 -9.53
CA PRO A 7 37.46 -31.66 -10.49
C PRO A 7 38.16 -30.30 -10.29
N LYS A 8 37.55 -29.40 -9.53
CA LYS A 8 38.12 -28.11 -9.16
C LYS A 8 39.29 -28.22 -8.16
N TYR A 9 39.34 -29.29 -7.36
CA TYR A 9 40.28 -29.43 -6.24
C TYR A 9 41.31 -30.55 -6.43
N ASP A 10 41.14 -31.41 -7.44
CA ASP A 10 42.03 -32.54 -7.73
C ASP A 10 43.47 -32.14 -8.10
N SER A 11 43.68 -30.89 -8.53
CA SER A 11 45.01 -30.36 -8.90
C SER A 11 45.80 -29.77 -7.72
N LEU A 12 45.19 -29.66 -6.54
CA LEU A 12 45.86 -29.15 -5.34
C LEU A 12 46.46 -30.30 -4.52
N PRO A 13 47.78 -30.31 -4.26
CA PRO A 13 48.38 -31.30 -3.37
C PRO A 13 47.93 -31.07 -1.91
N GLY A 14 47.46 -32.13 -1.25
CA GLY A 14 47.06 -32.09 0.16
C GLY A 14 45.58 -31.81 0.44
N ILE A 15 44.68 -32.05 -0.53
CA ILE A 15 43.23 -31.99 -0.27
C ILE A 15 42.82 -33.15 0.65
N ASP A 16 42.08 -32.82 1.72
CA ASP A 16 41.56 -33.82 2.65
C ASP A 16 40.39 -34.59 1.99
N THR A 17 40.40 -35.92 2.12
CA THR A 17 39.36 -36.84 1.62
C THR A 17 38.55 -37.46 2.75
N ALA A 18 38.74 -36.97 3.97
CA ALA A 18 37.89 -37.23 5.11
C ALA A 18 36.42 -36.87 4.83
N PRO A 19 35.45 -37.45 5.58
CA PRO A 19 34.06 -37.02 5.51
C PRO A 19 33.94 -35.51 5.79
N ASP A 20 33.12 -34.82 4.98
CA ASP A 20 32.91 -33.37 5.03
C ASP A 20 32.28 -32.93 6.37
N VAL A 21 31.46 -33.79 6.97
CA VAL A 21 30.75 -33.52 8.22
C VAL A 21 31.00 -34.64 9.23
N TYR A 22 31.52 -34.28 10.41
CA TYR A 22 31.59 -35.14 11.59
C TYR A 22 30.51 -34.73 12.58
N GLU A 23 29.34 -35.34 12.46
CA GLU A 23 28.21 -35.09 13.35
C GLU A 23 27.99 -36.22 14.36
N THR A 24 27.43 -35.86 15.51
CA THR A 24 26.87 -36.84 16.44
C THR A 24 25.65 -37.50 15.80
N PRO A 25 25.39 -38.80 16.01
CA PRO A 25 24.22 -39.46 15.45
C PRO A 25 22.95 -38.71 15.87
N ASP A 26 22.07 -38.47 14.90
CA ASP A 26 20.79 -37.82 15.14
C ASP A 26 20.06 -38.54 16.26
N LEU A 27 19.81 -37.81 17.34
CA LEU A 27 18.97 -38.29 18.43
C LEU A 27 17.52 -38.12 17.97
N ASP A 28 16.71 -39.17 18.09
CA ASP A 28 15.27 -39.16 17.78
C ASP A 28 14.50 -38.24 18.75
N HIS A 29 14.69 -36.93 18.63
CA HIS A 29 14.01 -35.91 19.44
C HIS A 29 12.52 -35.77 19.08
N GLU A 30 12.03 -36.50 18.08
CA GLU A 30 10.66 -36.44 17.57
C GLU A 30 9.63 -37.31 18.33
N THR A 31 10.01 -38.06 19.37
CA THR A 31 9.05 -38.87 20.16
C THR A 31 8.57 -38.23 21.46
N SER A 32 9.00 -36.99 21.77
CA SER A 32 8.58 -36.32 23.00
C SER A 32 8.48 -34.80 22.86
N THR A 33 7.41 -34.35 22.22
CA THR A 33 6.89 -33.00 22.44
C THR A 33 5.84 -33.06 23.55
N ILE A 34 6.27 -33.05 24.81
CA ILE A 34 5.44 -32.36 25.80
C ILE A 34 5.50 -30.91 25.35
N GLN A 35 4.38 -30.39 24.82
CA GLN A 35 4.21 -28.99 24.46
C GLN A 35 4.34 -28.12 25.72
N ALA A 36 5.57 -27.87 26.15
CA ALA A 36 5.88 -26.86 27.13
C ALA A 36 6.15 -25.56 26.37
N SER A 37 5.26 -24.58 26.57
CA SER A 37 5.46 -23.16 26.21
C SER A 37 4.90 -22.69 24.86
N THR A 38 3.65 -23.01 24.54
CA THR A 38 2.74 -21.95 24.08
C THR A 38 1.50 -21.96 24.94
N THR A 39 1.31 -20.91 25.72
CA THR A 39 0.06 -20.62 26.44
C THR A 39 -1.02 -20.17 25.44
N LEU A 40 -1.29 -21.00 24.43
CA LEU A 40 -2.50 -20.93 23.64
C LEU A 40 -3.57 -21.67 24.44
N SER A 41 -4.29 -20.90 25.25
CA SER A 41 -5.50 -21.37 25.93
C SER A 41 -6.38 -22.08 24.90
N SER A 42 -6.59 -23.37 25.11
CA SER A 42 -7.48 -24.23 24.34
C SER A 42 -8.93 -23.73 24.47
N SER A 43 -9.28 -22.73 23.67
CA SER A 43 -10.64 -22.22 23.51
C SER A 43 -11.09 -22.26 22.04
N ALA A 44 -10.57 -23.23 21.28
CA ALA A 44 -11.21 -23.67 20.04
C ALA A 44 -12.02 -24.93 20.37
N SER A 45 -13.35 -24.77 20.42
CA SER A 45 -14.34 -25.83 20.64
C SER A 45 -14.62 -26.27 22.09
N ALA A 46 -15.10 -25.34 22.92
CA ALA A 46 -15.91 -25.69 24.09
C ALA A 46 -17.35 -25.19 23.86
N THR A 47 -18.05 -25.81 22.93
CA THR A 47 -19.51 -25.91 23.05
C THR A 47 -19.74 -27.05 24.04
N SER A 48 -20.32 -26.75 25.20
CA SER A 48 -20.53 -27.64 26.36
C SER A 48 -19.30 -27.87 27.24
N GLY A 49 -19.48 -27.58 28.53
CA GLY A 49 -18.49 -27.82 29.58
C GLY A 49 -18.12 -26.54 30.31
N ALA A 50 -18.95 -26.14 31.28
CA ALA A 50 -18.52 -25.23 32.32
C ALA A 50 -17.30 -25.84 33.02
N SER A 51 -16.11 -25.26 32.80
CA SER A 51 -14.94 -25.56 33.60
C SER A 51 -15.07 -24.80 34.91
N ASP A 52 -15.15 -25.54 36.02
CA ASP A 52 -15.24 -25.05 37.41
C ASP A 52 -14.04 -24.16 37.84
N ASP A 53 -13.03 -23.96 36.98
CA ASP A 53 -11.87 -23.11 37.27
C ASP A 53 -12.17 -21.60 37.17
N GLU A 54 -13.35 -21.19 36.72
CA GLU A 54 -13.76 -19.78 36.73
C GLU A 54 -14.12 -19.26 38.13
N GLU A 55 -14.41 -20.13 39.10
CA GLU A 55 -14.76 -19.70 40.46
C GLU A 55 -13.52 -19.45 41.37
N GLU A 56 -12.36 -20.04 41.06
CA GLU A 56 -11.13 -19.87 41.85
C GLU A 56 -10.27 -18.68 41.43
N SER A 57 -10.39 -18.22 40.18
CA SER A 57 -9.74 -16.99 39.72
C SER A 57 -10.75 -15.85 39.71
N GLY A 58 -10.49 -14.75 40.43
CA GLY A 58 -11.33 -13.54 40.40
C GLY A 58 -11.39 -12.82 39.05
N ILE A 59 -11.01 -13.50 37.96
CA ILE A 59 -10.86 -12.98 36.60
C ILE A 59 -11.92 -13.65 35.73
N ARG A 60 -12.95 -12.87 35.36
CA ARG A 60 -13.93 -13.30 34.35
C ARG A 60 -13.29 -13.28 32.96
N ARG A 61 -13.06 -14.45 32.37
CA ARG A 61 -12.48 -14.60 31.03
C ARG A 61 -13.60 -14.72 29.98
N HIS A 62 -14.20 -13.59 29.62
CA HIS A 62 -15.11 -13.58 28.48
C HIS A 62 -14.34 -13.63 27.16
N ARG A 63 -14.65 -14.63 26.32
CA ARG A 63 -14.13 -14.69 24.95
C ARG A 63 -14.62 -13.47 24.17
N PHE A 64 -13.69 -12.73 23.58
CA PHE A 64 -14.03 -11.58 22.75
C PHE A 64 -14.46 -12.08 21.36
N GLU A 65 -15.73 -11.88 21.02
CA GLU A 65 -16.26 -12.14 19.68
C GLU A 65 -16.21 -10.83 18.87
N PRO A 66 -15.22 -10.66 17.97
CA PRO A 66 -15.02 -9.40 17.26
C PRO A 66 -16.20 -9.08 16.35
N ASP A 67 -16.87 -10.08 15.78
CA ASP A 67 -18.00 -9.89 14.88
C ASP A 67 -19.24 -9.36 15.62
N SER A 68 -19.60 -9.97 16.75
CA SER A 68 -20.70 -9.46 17.59
C SER A 68 -20.37 -8.08 18.16
N ALA A 69 -19.12 -7.84 18.58
CA ALA A 69 -18.68 -6.52 19.00
C ALA A 69 -18.81 -5.50 17.85
N ARG A 70 -18.41 -5.87 16.63
CA ARG A 70 -18.53 -5.02 15.45
C ARG A 70 -19.98 -4.65 15.15
N GLU A 71 -20.90 -5.60 15.19
CA GLU A 71 -22.34 -5.32 15.03
C GLU A 71 -22.86 -4.34 16.09
N ARG A 72 -22.41 -4.46 17.34
CA ARG A 72 -22.82 -3.57 18.44
C ARG A 72 -22.29 -2.14 18.26
N PHE A 73 -21.08 -1.96 17.74
CA PHE A 73 -20.44 -0.65 17.62
C PHE A 73 -20.55 0.00 16.24
N GLN A 74 -20.87 -0.75 15.18
CA GLN A 74 -21.09 -0.23 13.82
C GLN A 74 -22.11 0.93 13.73
N PRO A 75 -23.22 0.96 14.48
CA PRO A 75 -24.16 2.08 14.40
C PRO A 75 -23.75 3.32 15.23
N ALA A 76 -22.71 3.23 16.07
CA ALA A 76 -22.23 4.34 16.87
C ALA A 76 -21.26 5.21 16.06
N ARG A 77 -21.56 6.50 15.91
CA ARG A 77 -20.65 7.48 15.31
C ARG A 77 -20.07 8.38 16.39
N VAL A 78 -18.76 8.59 16.37
CA VAL A 78 -18.04 9.42 17.33
C VAL A 78 -17.67 10.74 16.68
N ASP A 79 -18.12 11.86 17.26
CA ASP A 79 -17.66 13.19 16.88
C ASP A 79 -16.45 13.59 17.76
N ALA A 80 -15.36 13.96 17.09
CA ALA A 80 -14.10 14.36 17.71
C ALA A 80 -13.80 15.86 17.53
N ARG A 81 -14.73 16.65 16.97
CA ARG A 81 -14.50 18.08 16.75
C ARG A 81 -14.54 18.86 18.07
N GLY A 82 -13.44 19.56 18.36
CA GLY A 82 -13.33 20.44 19.53
C GLY A 82 -13.15 19.70 20.85
N VAL A 83 -12.72 18.43 20.82
CA VAL A 83 -12.30 17.70 22.01
C VAL A 83 -10.97 18.28 22.47
N ASP A 84 -10.93 18.75 23.72
CA ASP A 84 -9.74 19.36 24.31
C ASP A 84 -9.37 18.55 25.56
N PHE A 85 -8.23 17.87 25.49
CA PHE A 85 -7.62 17.15 26.62
C PHE A 85 -6.49 17.96 27.26
N SER A 86 -6.26 19.20 26.82
CA SER A 86 -5.43 20.10 27.61
C SER A 86 -6.15 20.31 28.93
N ASP A 87 -5.43 20.09 30.04
CA ASP A 87 -5.94 20.07 31.41
C ASP A 87 -6.31 21.49 31.91
N ASN A 88 -6.84 22.32 31.02
CA ASN A 88 -7.25 23.69 31.23
C ASN A 88 -8.59 23.72 31.98
N VAL A 89 -8.49 23.82 33.31
CA VAL A 89 -9.61 23.90 34.27
C VAL A 89 -10.62 25.04 33.98
N ALA A 90 -10.25 26.01 33.14
CA ALA A 90 -11.10 27.16 32.78
C ALA A 90 -12.10 26.87 31.63
N ALA A 91 -11.89 25.83 30.82
CA ALA A 91 -12.79 25.43 29.75
C ALA A 91 -13.55 24.16 30.17
N GLN A 92 -14.88 24.18 30.03
CA GLN A 92 -15.72 23.00 30.27
C GLN A 92 -15.15 21.80 29.49
N HIS A 93 -14.71 20.74 30.18
CA HIS A 93 -14.07 19.57 29.58
C HIS A 93 -14.90 19.04 28.40
N ARG A 94 -14.36 19.15 27.18
CA ARG A 94 -15.02 18.68 25.95
C ARG A 94 -14.56 17.26 25.70
N SER A 95 -15.38 16.27 26.05
CA SER A 95 -15.14 14.85 25.76
C SER A 95 -15.67 14.45 24.38
N TYR A 96 -15.23 13.30 23.88
CA TYR A 96 -15.84 12.66 22.72
C TYR A 96 -17.36 12.53 22.90
N ARG A 97 -18.12 12.89 21.87
CA ARG A 97 -19.58 12.70 21.84
C ARG A 97 -19.92 11.57 20.89
N THR A 98 -20.52 10.50 21.43
CA THR A 98 -21.04 9.41 20.61
C THR A 98 -22.52 9.66 20.32
N SER A 99 -22.93 9.51 19.07
CA SER A 99 -24.34 9.56 18.68
C SER A 99 -24.71 8.24 18.00
N THR A 100 -25.82 7.65 18.44
CA THR A 100 -26.41 6.49 17.78
C THR A 100 -27.68 6.94 17.07
N ARG A 101 -27.85 6.51 15.80
CA ARG A 101 -28.99 6.93 14.97
C ARG A 101 -30.36 6.50 15.53
N GLY A 102 -30.39 5.55 16.48
CA GLY A 102 -31.60 5.00 17.09
C GLY A 102 -32.18 5.79 18.27
N GLN A 103 -31.45 6.76 18.84
CA GLN A 103 -31.87 7.43 20.09
C GLN A 103 -32.57 8.79 19.86
N ARG A 104 -33.33 8.94 18.76
CA ARG A 104 -34.19 10.12 18.54
C ARG A 104 -35.62 9.96 19.06
N GLN A 105 -35.94 8.87 19.75
CA GLN A 105 -37.29 8.58 20.25
C GLN A 105 -37.40 8.55 21.78
N ARG A 106 -36.60 9.37 22.49
CA ARG A 106 -36.86 9.71 23.89
C ARG A 106 -36.30 11.09 24.16
N GLY A 107 -37.20 12.05 24.34
CA GLY A 107 -36.92 13.48 24.25
C GLY A 107 -35.89 13.98 25.26
N GLU A 108 -34.94 14.75 24.74
CA GLU A 108 -34.38 15.93 25.39
C GLU A 108 -33.69 16.73 24.27
N ILE A 109 -34.36 17.79 23.83
CA ILE A 109 -33.79 18.81 22.94
C ILE A 109 -32.88 19.65 23.83
N LEU A 110 -31.58 19.49 23.70
CA LEU A 110 -30.59 20.40 24.25
C LEU A 110 -29.72 20.90 23.10
N GLY A 111 -29.88 22.18 22.77
CA GLY A 111 -28.94 22.93 21.93
C GLY A 111 -29.51 23.36 20.58
N GLU A 112 -30.58 24.15 20.59
CA GLU A 112 -30.85 25.10 19.52
C GLU A 112 -29.99 26.35 19.80
N ASP A 113 -28.83 26.43 19.15
CA ASP A 113 -28.20 27.67 18.69
C ASP A 113 -26.79 27.39 18.15
N SER A 114 -26.44 28.12 17.09
CA SER A 114 -25.12 28.21 16.44
C SER A 114 -24.78 27.16 15.38
N SER A 115 -25.35 27.35 14.18
CA SER A 115 -24.66 27.02 12.93
C SER A 115 -24.74 28.20 11.96
N ASP A 116 -23.58 28.61 11.46
CA ASP A 116 -23.29 29.59 10.39
C ASP A 116 -23.30 31.10 10.74
N GLU A 117 -22.20 31.55 11.34
CA GLU A 117 -21.65 32.88 11.03
C GLU A 117 -20.51 32.73 9.99
N GLU A 118 -20.85 32.80 8.72
CA GLU A 118 -19.88 32.98 7.64
C GLU A 118 -19.17 34.35 7.80
N ARG A 119 -17.84 34.35 7.90
CA ARG A 119 -17.03 35.58 7.98
C ARG A 119 -17.06 36.35 6.65
N GLU A 120 -17.76 37.47 6.60
CA GLU A 120 -17.86 38.33 5.40
C GLU A 120 -16.49 38.87 4.90
N GLY A 121 -16.31 38.97 3.56
CA GLY A 121 -15.09 39.46 2.91
C GLY A 121 -14.87 40.99 2.98
N PHE A 122 -13.62 41.46 2.85
CA PHE A 122 -13.23 42.88 3.02
C PHE A 122 -14.00 43.88 2.14
N ALA A 123 -14.30 43.51 0.88
CA ALA A 123 -15.10 44.35 -0.01
C ALA A 123 -16.56 44.46 0.43
N ALA A 124 -17.14 43.39 0.99
CA ALA A 124 -18.49 43.41 1.55
C ALA A 124 -18.52 44.25 2.84
N LYS A 125 -17.49 44.13 3.69
CA LYS A 125 -17.31 44.99 4.88
C LYS A 125 -17.23 46.47 4.51
N LEU A 126 -16.44 46.84 3.50
CA LEU A 126 -16.32 48.24 3.05
C LEU A 126 -17.65 48.78 2.50
N ALA A 127 -18.38 47.97 1.73
CA ALA A 127 -19.69 48.35 1.22
C ALA A 127 -20.74 48.48 2.33
N ARG A 128 -20.65 47.66 3.38
CA ARG A 128 -21.49 47.77 4.57
C ARG A 128 -21.19 49.04 5.36
N VAL A 129 -19.92 49.32 5.63
CA VAL A 129 -19.50 50.54 6.35
C VAL A 129 -19.93 51.80 5.59
N ARG A 130 -19.86 51.83 4.25
CA ARG A 130 -20.41 52.95 3.47
C ARG A 130 -21.92 53.13 3.69
N ARG A 131 -22.66 52.03 3.80
CA ARG A 131 -24.11 52.08 4.06
C ARG A 131 -24.40 52.56 5.49
N GLU A 132 -23.65 52.05 6.46
CA GLU A 132 -23.74 52.46 7.87
C GLU A 132 -23.39 53.95 8.03
N VAL A 133 -22.37 54.47 7.35
CA VAL A 133 -22.02 55.91 7.37
C VAL A 133 -23.13 56.76 6.74
N LEU A 134 -23.70 56.35 5.61
CA LEU A 134 -24.84 57.05 4.99
C LEU A 134 -26.12 56.99 5.84
N GLU A 135 -26.29 55.93 6.63
CA GLU A 135 -27.40 55.81 7.58
C GLU A 135 -27.20 56.75 8.77
N LEU A 136 -25.98 56.82 9.30
CA LEU A 136 -25.61 57.77 10.36
C LEU A 136 -25.73 59.23 9.91
N GLU A 137 -25.40 59.55 8.66
CA GLU A 137 -25.63 60.89 8.09
C GLU A 137 -27.11 61.26 8.11
N ARG A 138 -28.00 60.34 7.70
CA ARG A 138 -29.46 60.58 7.69
C ARG A 138 -30.04 60.68 9.10
N GLU A 139 -29.58 59.84 10.01
CA GLU A 139 -29.98 59.93 11.41
C GLU A 139 -29.54 61.25 12.04
N TYR A 140 -28.33 61.71 11.72
CA TYR A 140 -27.81 62.98 12.17
C TYR A 140 -28.66 64.15 11.63
N GLU A 141 -28.98 64.14 10.33
CA GLU A 141 -29.87 65.14 9.72
C GLU A 141 -31.29 65.13 10.32
N GLY A 142 -31.85 63.95 10.60
CA GLY A 142 -33.16 63.80 11.24
C GLY A 142 -33.19 64.32 12.68
N ARG A 143 -32.10 64.13 13.45
CA ARG A 143 -31.96 64.67 14.81
C ARG A 143 -31.77 66.20 14.82
N VAL A 144 -31.05 66.74 13.83
CA VAL A 144 -30.92 68.19 13.63
C VAL A 144 -32.27 68.83 13.29
N GLN A 145 -33.10 68.18 12.47
CA GLN A 145 -34.43 68.67 12.09
C GLN A 145 -35.47 68.58 13.22
N SER A 146 -35.35 67.59 14.12
CA SER A 146 -36.26 67.41 15.27
C SER A 146 -35.92 68.31 16.48
N GLY A 147 -34.82 69.07 16.43
CA GLY A 147 -34.54 70.14 17.39
C GLY A 147 -34.11 69.67 18.78
N GLU A 148 -33.69 68.42 18.96
CA GLU A 148 -33.07 67.92 20.21
C GLU A 148 -31.62 68.43 20.34
N LYS A 149 -31.44 69.74 20.48
CA LYS A 149 -30.12 70.40 20.62
C LYS A 149 -29.45 70.19 21.98
N ALA A 150 -29.97 69.33 22.85
CA ALA A 150 -29.60 69.36 24.26
C ALA A 150 -28.51 68.36 24.68
N LYS A 151 -28.03 67.42 23.84
CA LYS A 151 -27.06 66.41 24.30
C LYS A 151 -26.03 65.89 23.29
N MET A 152 -25.61 66.64 22.28
CA MET A 152 -24.44 66.23 21.48
C MET A 152 -23.53 67.42 21.18
N GLU A 153 -22.23 67.23 21.37
CA GLU A 153 -21.19 68.09 20.78
C GLU A 153 -21.32 67.99 19.25
N GLU A 154 -22.21 68.81 18.69
CA GLU A 154 -22.72 68.82 17.31
C GLU A 154 -21.61 69.07 16.26
N GLY A 155 -20.41 69.49 16.69
CA GLY A 155 -19.26 69.71 15.81
C GLY A 155 -18.46 68.45 15.50
N ASP A 156 -18.24 67.59 16.49
CA ASP A 156 -17.23 66.51 16.39
C ASP A 156 -17.76 65.29 15.64
N ALA A 157 -19.04 64.95 15.82
CA ALA A 157 -19.64 63.80 15.13
C ALA A 157 -19.70 64.00 13.61
N ARG A 158 -20.02 65.21 13.15
CA ARG A 158 -20.08 65.55 11.73
C ARG A 158 -18.69 65.62 11.10
N ALA A 159 -17.72 66.23 11.79
CA ALA A 159 -16.34 66.30 11.32
C ALA A 159 -15.69 64.92 11.22
N MET A 160 -15.96 64.03 12.18
CA MET A 160 -15.47 62.65 12.13
C MET A 160 -16.09 61.83 11.00
N MET A 161 -17.36 62.06 10.69
CA MET A 161 -18.06 61.41 9.59
C MET A 161 -17.52 61.84 8.21
N GLU A 162 -17.28 63.14 8.02
CA GLU A 162 -16.66 63.69 6.81
C GLU A 162 -15.22 63.17 6.64
N PHE A 163 -14.45 63.10 7.72
CA PHE A 163 -13.11 62.51 7.72
C PHE A 163 -13.11 61.02 7.33
N VAL A 164 -14.07 60.24 7.82
CA VAL A 164 -14.21 58.82 7.45
C VAL A 164 -14.58 58.68 5.97
N SER A 165 -15.48 59.52 5.44
CA SER A 165 -15.81 59.53 4.00
C SER A 165 -14.60 59.87 3.13
N GLU A 166 -13.84 60.91 3.48
CA GLU A 166 -12.65 61.34 2.73
C GLU A 166 -11.58 60.23 2.70
N LYS A 167 -11.35 59.54 3.82
CA LYS A 167 -10.40 58.42 3.89
C LYS A 167 -10.85 57.22 3.06
N VAL A 168 -12.14 56.88 3.09
CA VAL A 168 -12.70 55.79 2.28
C VAL A 168 -12.61 56.12 0.78
N ASP A 169 -12.89 57.36 0.38
CA ASP A 169 -12.80 57.82 -1.01
C ASP A 169 -11.35 57.88 -1.50
N ARG A 170 -10.40 58.29 -0.66
CA ARG A 170 -8.97 58.27 -0.98
C ARG A 170 -8.46 56.84 -1.22
N ILE A 171 -8.81 55.88 -0.37
CA ILE A 171 -8.45 54.47 -0.55
C ILE A 171 -9.06 53.92 -1.85
N TYR A 172 -10.26 54.37 -2.21
CA TYR A 172 -10.93 53.99 -3.45
C TYR A 172 -10.23 54.59 -4.69
N ALA A 173 -9.80 55.86 -4.62
CA ALA A 173 -9.10 56.56 -5.70
C ALA A 173 -7.68 56.02 -5.92
N GLU A 174 -6.92 55.74 -4.85
CA GLU A 174 -5.59 55.14 -4.91
C GLU A 174 -5.62 53.75 -5.57
N ARG A 175 -6.70 52.98 -5.35
CA ARG A 175 -6.89 51.67 -5.99
C ARG A 175 -7.32 51.75 -7.46
N ARG A 176 -7.95 52.86 -7.90
CA ARG A 176 -8.41 53.04 -9.30
C ARG A 176 -7.45 53.83 -10.20
N GLY A 177 -6.41 54.46 -9.64
CA GLY A 177 -5.27 55.02 -10.38
C GLY A 177 -5.49 56.44 -10.91
N GLY A 178 -4.81 57.41 -10.29
CA GLY A 178 -4.74 58.81 -10.76
C GLY A 178 -3.59 59.05 -11.76
N VAL A 179 -3.87 59.91 -12.75
CA VAL A 179 -3.02 60.58 -13.76
C VAL A 179 -2.03 59.68 -14.56
N ARG A 180 -2.38 59.43 -15.83
CA ARG A 180 -1.62 58.62 -16.81
C ARG A 180 -0.64 59.49 -17.62
N GLY A 181 0.64 59.50 -17.27
CA GLY A 181 1.74 59.85 -18.19
C GLY A 181 2.41 58.59 -18.77
N ALA A 182 3.08 58.70 -19.91
CA ALA A 182 3.81 57.56 -20.51
C ALA A 182 5.02 57.11 -19.67
N GLU A 183 5.66 58.05 -18.97
CA GLU A 183 6.81 57.82 -18.08
C GLU A 183 6.45 57.01 -16.80
N PRO A 184 5.43 57.37 -16.00
CA PRO A 184 5.03 56.56 -14.83
C PRO A 184 4.41 55.22 -15.22
N LEU A 185 3.84 55.10 -16.42
CA LEU A 185 3.39 53.80 -16.94
C LEU A 185 4.57 52.87 -17.24
N LEU A 186 5.65 53.41 -17.80
CA LEU A 186 6.87 52.67 -18.11
C LEU A 186 7.62 52.29 -16.84
N GLU A 187 7.75 53.21 -15.89
CA GLU A 187 8.35 52.96 -14.57
C GLU A 187 7.56 51.90 -13.78
N ARG A 188 6.22 51.94 -13.85
CA ARG A 188 5.37 50.88 -13.29
C ARG A 188 5.51 49.55 -14.02
N THR A 189 5.79 49.53 -15.32
CA THR A 189 6.10 48.28 -16.03
C THR A 189 7.47 47.74 -15.67
N ILE A 190 8.50 48.59 -15.57
CA ILE A 190 9.85 48.17 -15.13
C ILE A 190 9.78 47.61 -13.71
N ALA A 191 9.12 48.29 -12.77
CA ALA A 191 8.96 47.79 -11.40
C ALA A 191 8.20 46.45 -11.32
N LYS A 192 7.32 46.16 -12.29
CA LYS A 192 6.66 44.85 -12.41
C LYS A 192 7.60 43.76 -12.95
N PHE A 193 8.57 44.12 -13.78
CA PHE A 193 9.58 43.19 -14.27
C PHE A 193 10.68 42.96 -13.23
N GLU A 194 11.08 43.98 -12.46
CA GLU A 194 12.03 43.84 -11.35
C GLU A 194 11.48 42.98 -10.21
N GLY A 195 10.17 43.02 -9.97
CA GLY A 195 9.48 42.15 -9.02
C GLY A 195 9.10 40.77 -9.55
N TYR A 196 9.54 40.39 -10.75
CA TYR A 196 9.20 39.11 -11.35
C TYR A 196 10.01 37.99 -10.69
N GLN A 197 9.36 37.17 -9.87
CA GLN A 197 9.96 35.93 -9.40
C GLN A 197 10.09 34.98 -10.59
N ALA A 198 11.29 34.39 -10.76
CA ALA A 198 11.53 33.33 -11.75
C ALA A 198 10.40 32.30 -11.70
N PHE A 199 9.96 31.82 -12.87
CA PHE A 199 8.80 30.94 -13.02
C PHE A 199 8.80 29.81 -11.97
N GLY A 200 8.03 29.99 -10.90
CA GLY A 200 7.69 28.89 -10.00
C GLY A 200 6.84 27.86 -10.74
N GLU A 201 6.92 26.60 -10.32
CA GLU A 201 6.18 25.48 -10.90
C GLU A 201 4.73 25.89 -11.21
N SER A 202 4.41 25.98 -12.50
CA SER A 202 3.15 26.60 -12.87
C SER A 202 1.99 25.74 -12.36
N LYS A 203 1.04 26.38 -11.67
CA LYS A 203 -0.19 25.73 -11.22
C LYS A 203 -0.98 25.13 -12.40
N GLY A 204 -0.79 25.68 -13.60
CA GLY A 204 -1.32 25.15 -14.85
C GLY A 204 -0.67 23.84 -15.26
N ILE A 205 0.65 23.69 -15.15
CA ILE A 205 1.37 22.43 -15.43
C ILE A 205 1.07 21.39 -14.35
N LYS A 206 1.06 21.76 -13.06
CA LYS A 206 0.63 20.85 -11.98
C LYS A 206 -0.82 20.37 -12.17
N GLY A 207 -1.73 21.30 -12.44
CA GLY A 207 -3.12 20.97 -12.76
C GLY A 207 -3.28 20.19 -14.07
N ALA A 208 -2.37 20.36 -15.05
CA ALA A 208 -2.37 19.59 -16.29
C ALA A 208 -1.76 18.19 -16.14
N ILE A 209 -0.80 18.01 -15.22
CA ILE A 209 -0.24 16.70 -14.84
C ILE A 209 -1.28 15.91 -14.02
N GLU A 210 -1.98 16.57 -13.09
CA GLU A 210 -3.07 15.96 -12.31
C GLU A 210 -4.31 15.63 -13.16
N ARG A 211 -4.55 16.40 -14.24
CA ARG A 211 -5.68 16.20 -15.17
C ARG A 211 -5.32 15.48 -16.46
N GLN A 212 -4.06 15.08 -16.63
CA GLN A 212 -3.67 14.33 -17.81
C GLN A 212 -4.40 12.98 -17.77
N PRO A 213 -5.14 12.61 -18.83
CA PRO A 213 -5.61 11.24 -18.95
C PRO A 213 -4.36 10.34 -18.93
N PRO A 214 -4.36 9.26 -18.13
CA PRO A 214 -3.23 8.37 -18.10
C PRO A 214 -3.02 7.81 -19.52
N LEU A 215 -1.76 7.62 -19.91
CA LEU A 215 -1.35 7.34 -21.30
C LEU A 215 -2.32 6.39 -22.03
N PRO A 216 -2.61 6.62 -23.34
CA PRO A 216 -3.51 5.80 -24.11
C PRO A 216 -3.00 4.35 -24.12
N GLY A 217 -3.68 3.50 -23.36
CA GLY A 217 -3.26 2.12 -23.03
C GLY A 217 -3.58 1.73 -21.57
N SER A 218 -3.56 2.69 -20.65
CA SER A 218 -3.72 2.44 -19.20
C SER A 218 -5.16 2.18 -18.73
N GLN A 219 -6.19 2.76 -19.37
CA GLN A 219 -7.59 2.55 -18.96
C GLN A 219 -8.11 1.16 -19.36
N VAL A 220 -7.71 0.68 -20.54
CA VAL A 220 -7.99 -0.68 -21.00
C VAL A 220 -7.25 -1.68 -20.10
N GLN A 221 -6.02 -1.38 -19.69
CA GLN A 221 -5.28 -2.19 -18.73
C GLN A 221 -5.89 -2.16 -17.33
N ARG A 222 -6.41 -1.03 -16.83
CA ARG A 222 -6.98 -0.95 -15.48
C ARG A 222 -8.27 -1.74 -15.34
N SER A 223 -9.18 -1.64 -16.31
CA SER A 223 -10.41 -2.45 -16.32
C SER A 223 -10.12 -3.94 -16.51
N GLN A 224 -9.14 -4.30 -17.35
CA GLN A 224 -8.68 -5.68 -17.48
C GLN A 224 -8.00 -6.19 -16.19
N LEU A 225 -7.22 -5.34 -15.52
CA LEU A 225 -6.55 -5.66 -14.27
C LEU A 225 -7.56 -5.80 -13.13
N GLU A 226 -8.58 -4.96 -13.07
CA GLU A 226 -9.69 -5.09 -12.12
C GLU A 226 -10.42 -6.43 -12.31
N VAL A 227 -10.72 -6.81 -13.56
CA VAL A 227 -11.30 -8.14 -13.87
C VAL A 227 -10.37 -9.28 -13.46
N VAL A 228 -9.05 -9.16 -13.67
CA VAL A 228 -8.08 -10.18 -13.26
C VAL A 228 -7.93 -10.24 -11.74
N LEU A 229 -8.01 -9.10 -11.03
CA LEU A 229 -7.97 -9.04 -9.58
C LEU A 229 -9.24 -9.63 -8.96
N ASP A 230 -10.41 -9.34 -9.53
CA ASP A 230 -11.68 -9.93 -9.10
C ASP A 230 -11.64 -11.45 -9.32
N GLN A 231 -11.15 -11.91 -10.47
CA GLN A 231 -10.95 -13.35 -10.71
C GLN A 231 -9.95 -13.96 -9.73
N ALA A 232 -8.86 -13.28 -9.42
CA ALA A 232 -7.88 -13.74 -8.43
C ALA A 232 -8.49 -13.80 -7.01
N ALA A 233 -9.33 -12.84 -6.63
CA ALA A 233 -10.05 -12.84 -5.37
C ALA A 233 -11.08 -13.99 -5.31
N ASP A 234 -11.80 -14.27 -6.40
CA ASP A 234 -12.70 -15.44 -6.49
C ASP A 234 -11.92 -16.76 -6.36
N PHE A 235 -10.74 -16.87 -6.97
CA PHE A 235 -9.88 -18.04 -6.82
C PHE A 235 -9.35 -18.17 -5.39
N ASP A 236 -8.97 -17.07 -4.75
CA ASP A 236 -8.51 -17.05 -3.36
C ASP A 236 -9.62 -17.44 -2.38
N GLU A 237 -10.85 -16.94 -2.58
CA GLU A 237 -12.01 -17.37 -1.77
C GLU A 237 -12.28 -18.87 -1.92
N ARG A 238 -12.19 -19.39 -3.15
CA ARG A 238 -12.35 -20.82 -3.41
C ARG A 238 -11.21 -21.65 -2.81
N ILE A 239 -9.97 -21.20 -2.89
CA ILE A 239 -8.81 -21.86 -2.28
C ILE A 239 -8.96 -21.84 -0.76
N ALA A 240 -9.29 -20.70 -0.14
CA ALA A 240 -9.58 -20.59 1.28
C ALA A 240 -10.77 -21.47 1.71
N GLY A 241 -11.77 -21.64 0.84
CA GLY A 241 -12.85 -22.61 1.00
C GLY A 241 -12.34 -24.05 1.07
N VAL A 242 -11.46 -24.44 0.14
CA VAL A 242 -10.84 -25.77 0.10
C VAL A 242 -9.91 -25.98 1.30
N GLU A 243 -9.10 -24.99 1.67
CA GLU A 243 -8.24 -25.01 2.86
C GLU A 243 -9.05 -25.21 4.14
N ARG A 244 -10.18 -24.49 4.27
CA ARG A 244 -11.10 -24.64 5.40
C ARG A 244 -11.72 -26.04 5.46
N VAL A 245 -12.11 -26.61 4.32
CA VAL A 245 -12.67 -27.98 4.24
C VAL A 245 -11.61 -29.04 4.56
N LEU A 246 -10.38 -28.83 4.10
CA LEU A 246 -9.25 -29.72 4.39
C LEU A 246 -8.65 -29.49 5.79
N GLY A 247 -9.07 -28.43 6.49
CA GLY A 247 -8.53 -28.04 7.79
C GLY A 247 -7.07 -27.58 7.75
N LEU A 248 -6.56 -27.23 6.55
CA LEU A 248 -5.19 -26.76 6.35
C LEU A 248 -5.07 -25.34 6.90
N SER A 249 -4.66 -25.23 8.16
CA SER A 249 -4.26 -23.95 8.77
C SER A 249 -2.74 -23.92 8.89
N GLY A 250 -2.12 -22.76 9.10
CA GLY A 250 -0.66 -22.58 9.02
C GLY A 250 0.22 -23.58 9.81
N SER A 251 -0.35 -24.31 10.78
CA SER A 251 0.31 -25.40 11.52
C SER A 251 0.18 -26.81 10.91
N SER A 252 -0.74 -27.02 9.96
CA SER A 252 -0.94 -28.28 9.24
C SER A 252 -0.65 -28.15 7.74
N MET A 253 0.05 -27.09 7.33
CA MET A 253 0.51 -26.96 5.95
C MET A 253 1.60 -28.01 5.72
N PRO A 254 1.52 -28.86 4.68
CA PRO A 254 2.43 -30.00 4.48
C PRO A 254 3.91 -29.60 4.28
N ASP A 255 4.18 -28.33 3.96
CA ASP A 255 5.52 -27.80 3.68
C ASP A 255 6.10 -26.94 4.84
N VAL A 256 5.29 -26.58 5.84
CA VAL A 256 5.67 -25.63 6.93
C VAL A 256 5.34 -26.16 8.33
N GLY A 257 4.39 -27.08 8.47
CA GLY A 257 3.99 -27.64 9.76
C GLY A 257 4.95 -28.71 10.25
N GLU A 258 5.33 -28.63 11.54
CA GLU A 258 6.11 -29.67 12.25
C GLU A 258 5.42 -31.05 12.23
N ASN A 259 4.11 -31.10 11.98
CA ASN A 259 3.33 -32.32 11.74
C ASN A 259 2.51 -32.17 10.44
N PRO A 260 3.05 -32.55 9.27
CA PRO A 260 2.27 -32.52 8.04
C PRO A 260 1.11 -33.53 8.16
N PRO A 261 -0.14 -33.15 7.81
CA PRO A 261 -1.24 -34.09 7.80
C PRO A 261 -0.94 -35.21 6.82
N PHE A 262 -1.24 -36.46 7.21
CA PHE A 262 -1.09 -37.60 6.31
C PHE A 262 -1.86 -37.35 5.00
N PRO A 263 -1.32 -37.77 3.84
CA PRO A 263 -1.96 -37.50 2.56
C PRO A 263 -3.39 -38.06 2.57
N VAL A 264 -4.37 -37.17 2.39
CA VAL A 264 -5.80 -37.47 2.55
C VAL A 264 -6.20 -38.71 1.76
N PHE A 265 -5.69 -38.84 0.53
CA PHE A 265 -5.91 -40.01 -0.32
C PHE A 265 -5.46 -41.32 0.34
N THR A 266 -4.24 -41.37 0.89
CA THR A 266 -3.74 -42.59 1.55
C THR A 266 -4.49 -42.90 2.84
N THR A 267 -4.96 -41.88 3.57
CA THR A 267 -5.79 -42.11 4.76
C THR A 267 -7.17 -42.62 4.39
N LEU A 268 -7.77 -42.08 3.32
CA LEU A 268 -9.07 -42.53 2.81
C LEU A 268 -8.95 -43.94 2.25
N GLU A 269 -7.90 -44.26 1.49
CA GLU A 269 -7.62 -45.61 1.00
C GLU A 269 -7.42 -46.59 2.16
N LYS A 270 -6.68 -46.20 3.21
CA LYS A 270 -6.57 -47.00 4.43
C LYS A 270 -7.93 -47.18 5.09
N PHE A 271 -8.75 -46.14 5.19
CA PHE A 271 -10.10 -46.26 5.75
C PHE A 271 -11.00 -47.15 4.89
N GLU A 272 -10.92 -47.05 3.57
CA GLU A 272 -11.61 -47.91 2.61
C GLU A 272 -11.17 -49.36 2.78
N GLN A 273 -9.88 -49.63 2.89
CA GLN A 273 -9.33 -50.96 3.18
C GLN A 273 -9.79 -51.46 4.56
N THR A 274 -9.86 -50.61 5.58
CA THR A 274 -10.38 -51.00 6.90
C THR A 274 -11.90 -51.25 6.87
N LEU A 275 -12.66 -50.50 6.08
CA LEU A 275 -14.10 -50.70 5.91
C LEU A 275 -14.39 -51.94 5.05
N ALA A 276 -13.57 -52.20 4.04
CA ALA A 276 -13.63 -53.40 3.23
C ALA A 276 -13.31 -54.65 4.06
N THR A 277 -12.24 -54.59 4.88
CA THR A 277 -11.91 -55.69 5.81
C THR A 277 -12.94 -55.84 6.92
N LEU A 278 -13.55 -54.77 7.43
CA LEU A 278 -14.67 -54.86 8.37
C LEU A 278 -15.92 -55.46 7.71
N GLY A 279 -16.18 -55.11 6.44
CA GLY A 279 -17.25 -55.68 5.62
C GLY A 279 -17.03 -57.18 5.36
N GLU A 280 -15.81 -57.57 5.03
CA GLU A 280 -15.41 -58.96 4.76
C GLU A 280 -15.29 -59.82 6.03
N ALA A 281 -14.90 -59.22 7.15
CA ALA A 281 -14.97 -59.84 8.47
C ALA A 281 -16.43 -60.05 8.91
N SER A 282 -17.33 -59.12 8.59
CA SER A 282 -18.76 -59.29 8.88
C SER A 282 -19.42 -60.41 8.05
N SER A 283 -18.85 -60.75 6.89
CA SER A 283 -19.33 -61.82 6.01
C SER A 283 -18.57 -63.16 6.16
N GLY A 284 -17.60 -63.24 7.07
CA GLY A 284 -16.84 -64.48 7.37
C GLY A 284 -15.87 -64.93 6.27
N GLY A 285 -15.64 -64.13 5.22
CA GLY A 285 -14.76 -64.45 4.09
C GLY A 285 -13.27 -64.36 4.42
N LEU A 286 -12.90 -63.51 5.38
CA LEU A 286 -11.49 -63.29 5.75
C LEU A 286 -10.84 -64.51 6.41
N GLU A 287 -11.60 -65.30 7.17
CA GLU A 287 -11.11 -66.52 7.81
C GLU A 287 -10.74 -67.59 6.76
N THR A 288 -11.54 -67.72 5.70
CA THR A 288 -11.31 -68.72 4.64
C THR A 288 -10.16 -68.29 3.73
N THR A 289 -10.10 -67.01 3.33
CA THR A 289 -9.00 -66.48 2.53
C THR A 289 -7.68 -66.47 3.32
N ALA A 290 -7.69 -66.17 4.62
CA ALA A 290 -6.50 -66.27 5.47
C ALA A 290 -5.98 -67.71 5.59
N GLN A 291 -6.87 -68.71 5.65
CA GLN A 291 -6.47 -70.12 5.61
C GLN A 291 -5.87 -70.50 4.25
N HIS A 292 -6.41 -69.99 3.14
CA HIS A 292 -5.84 -70.17 1.80
C HIS A 292 -4.47 -69.49 1.63
N ILE A 293 -4.28 -68.29 2.18
CA ILE A 293 -2.98 -67.58 2.15
C ILE A 293 -1.94 -68.34 2.99
N LYS A 294 -2.29 -68.80 4.20
CA LYS A 294 -1.38 -69.62 5.01
C LYS A 294 -0.98 -70.90 4.28
N LYS A 295 -1.90 -71.53 3.56
CA LYS A 295 -1.60 -72.69 2.72
C LYS A 295 -0.65 -72.33 1.57
N LEU A 296 -0.89 -71.24 0.86
CA LEU A 296 -0.01 -70.76 -0.21
C LEU A 296 1.38 -70.35 0.28
N ILE A 297 1.49 -69.80 1.49
CA ILE A 297 2.78 -69.49 2.12
C ILE A 297 3.54 -70.79 2.42
N ALA A 298 2.88 -71.78 3.01
CA ALA A 298 3.49 -73.08 3.26
C ALA A 298 3.92 -73.77 1.96
N ASP A 299 3.11 -73.68 0.91
CA ASP A 299 3.44 -74.23 -0.41
C ASP A 299 4.61 -73.46 -1.07
N ALA A 300 4.68 -72.13 -0.91
CA ALA A 300 5.78 -71.31 -1.43
C ALA A 300 7.10 -71.54 -0.67
N ASP A 301 7.04 -71.73 0.65
CA ASP A 301 8.21 -72.08 1.46
C ASP A 301 8.71 -73.49 1.12
N ALA A 302 7.80 -74.44 0.88
CA ALA A 302 8.18 -75.76 0.36
C ALA A 302 8.84 -75.66 -1.02
N LEU A 303 8.36 -74.78 -1.90
CA LEU A 303 8.97 -74.54 -3.22
C LEU A 303 10.34 -73.85 -3.12
N LYS A 304 10.52 -72.89 -2.22
CA LYS A 304 11.82 -72.25 -1.97
C LYS A 304 12.84 -73.23 -1.42
N ILE A 305 12.43 -74.10 -0.50
CA ILE A 305 13.30 -75.17 0.01
C ILE A 305 13.67 -76.11 -1.15
N SER A 306 12.70 -76.50 -2.00
CA SER A 306 12.97 -77.34 -3.17
C SER A 306 13.88 -76.67 -4.21
N GLN A 307 13.80 -75.35 -4.38
CA GLN A 307 14.68 -74.58 -5.27
C GLN A 307 16.08 -74.43 -4.68
N ALA A 308 16.21 -74.15 -3.39
CA ALA A 308 17.50 -74.08 -2.72
C ALA A 308 18.21 -75.45 -2.72
N ASP A 309 17.46 -76.54 -2.55
CA ASP A 309 17.97 -77.90 -2.68
C ASP A 309 18.35 -78.23 -4.14
N ALA A 310 17.58 -77.75 -5.13
CA ALA A 310 17.92 -77.89 -6.55
C ALA A 310 19.14 -77.06 -6.98
N GLU A 311 19.31 -75.84 -6.47
CA GLU A 311 20.47 -74.98 -6.69
C GLU A 311 21.74 -75.60 -6.06
N ARG A 312 21.59 -76.24 -4.90
CA ARG A 312 22.67 -76.97 -4.24
C ARG A 312 23.04 -78.28 -4.96
N SER A 313 22.10 -78.90 -5.65
CA SER A 313 22.36 -80.04 -6.53
C SER A 313 22.90 -79.67 -7.92
N LEU A 314 22.79 -78.41 -8.35
CA LEU A 314 23.29 -77.91 -9.64
C LEU A 314 24.64 -77.16 -9.55
N SER A 315 25.21 -77.03 -8.35
CA SER A 315 26.52 -76.38 -8.15
C SER A 315 27.69 -77.36 -8.39
N GLU A 316 27.99 -77.65 -9.66
CA GLU A 316 29.34 -78.03 -10.11
C GLU A 316 30.21 -76.76 -10.29
N PRO A 317 31.56 -76.84 -10.16
CA PRO A 317 32.45 -75.71 -9.88
C PRO A 317 32.82 -74.88 -11.12
N SER A 318 31.90 -74.69 -12.07
CA SER A 318 32.14 -73.88 -13.27
C SER A 318 30.85 -73.26 -13.79
N GLY A 319 30.25 -72.40 -12.96
CA GLY A 319 29.14 -71.53 -13.34
C GLY A 319 29.41 -70.15 -12.78
N LYS A 320 29.82 -69.21 -13.64
CA LYS A 320 29.82 -67.79 -13.29
C LYS A 320 28.43 -67.45 -12.75
N PRO A 321 28.28 -66.79 -11.58
CA PRO A 321 26.98 -66.31 -11.18
C PRO A 321 26.48 -65.40 -12.32
N LEU A 322 25.27 -65.66 -12.83
CA LEU A 322 24.71 -64.92 -13.97
C LEU A 322 24.50 -63.42 -13.66
N TYR A 323 24.77 -62.99 -12.42
CA TYR A 323 24.92 -61.60 -12.02
C TYR A 323 26.21 -61.47 -11.19
N ASN A 324 27.06 -60.51 -11.57
CA ASN A 324 28.19 -60.16 -10.72
C ASN A 324 27.62 -59.50 -9.45
N THR A 325 28.12 -59.87 -8.27
CA THR A 325 27.77 -59.22 -6.99
C THR A 325 27.94 -57.69 -7.03
N ASP A 326 28.88 -57.22 -7.85
CA ASP A 326 29.09 -55.79 -8.15
C ASP A 326 27.95 -55.14 -8.95
N GLN A 327 27.21 -55.90 -9.76
CA GLN A 327 26.02 -55.42 -10.45
C GLN A 327 24.83 -55.38 -9.51
N GLU A 328 24.68 -56.36 -8.62
CA GLU A 328 23.63 -56.38 -7.60
C GLU A 328 23.77 -55.23 -6.61
N THR A 329 24.99 -54.92 -6.17
CA THR A 329 25.25 -53.76 -5.30
C THR A 329 24.95 -52.43 -5.99
N LYS A 330 25.29 -52.29 -7.28
CA LYS A 330 24.93 -51.10 -8.09
C LYS A 330 23.43 -50.99 -8.32
N ILE A 331 22.75 -52.10 -8.59
CA ILE A 331 21.30 -52.17 -8.75
C ILE A 331 20.61 -51.80 -7.44
N ASN A 332 21.09 -52.33 -6.29
CA ASN A 332 20.57 -51.96 -4.97
C ASN A 332 20.83 -50.49 -4.63
N ALA A 333 21.97 -49.93 -5.04
CA ALA A 333 22.22 -48.50 -4.92
C ALA A 333 21.25 -47.66 -5.78
N LEU A 334 20.94 -48.11 -7.01
CA LEU A 334 19.95 -47.45 -7.87
C LEU A 334 18.52 -47.57 -7.30
N TYR A 335 18.15 -48.73 -6.76
CA TYR A 335 16.90 -48.91 -6.03
C TYR A 335 16.82 -48.03 -4.78
N GLY A 336 17.95 -47.69 -4.15
CA GLY A 336 18.00 -46.69 -3.09
C GLY A 336 17.76 -45.26 -3.57
N THR A 337 18.14 -44.94 -4.82
CA THR A 337 17.91 -43.60 -5.43
C THR A 337 16.53 -43.45 -6.09
N ILE A 338 15.84 -44.54 -6.42
CA ILE A 338 14.50 -44.48 -7.03
C ILE A 338 13.49 -43.77 -6.11
N PRO A 339 13.40 -44.06 -4.79
CA PRO A 339 12.51 -43.36 -3.88
C PRO A 339 12.75 -41.86 -3.80
N THR A 340 13.99 -41.39 -3.95
CA THR A 340 14.27 -39.95 -3.96
C THR A 340 13.85 -39.31 -5.27
N ILE A 341 14.08 -39.99 -6.41
CA ILE A 341 13.62 -39.54 -7.73
C ILE A 341 12.08 -39.53 -7.80
N ASP A 342 11.42 -40.54 -7.25
CA ASP A 342 9.95 -40.66 -7.26
C ASP A 342 9.29 -39.54 -6.44
N LYS A 343 9.92 -39.11 -5.34
CA LYS A 343 9.51 -37.91 -4.59
C LYS A 343 9.75 -36.60 -5.33
N LEU A 344 10.84 -36.49 -6.11
CA LEU A 344 11.19 -35.27 -6.84
C LEU A 344 10.47 -35.12 -8.19
N SER A 345 10.08 -36.23 -8.82
CA SER A 345 9.35 -36.30 -10.09
C SER A 345 8.08 -35.42 -10.11
N PRO A 346 7.16 -35.48 -9.12
CA PRO A 346 5.96 -34.64 -9.11
C PRO A 346 6.24 -33.16 -8.84
N LEU A 347 7.42 -32.79 -8.31
CA LEU A 347 7.78 -31.40 -8.05
C LEU A 347 8.36 -30.69 -9.28
N LEU A 348 8.95 -31.43 -10.23
CA LEU A 348 9.48 -30.88 -11.48
C LEU A 348 8.48 -30.05 -12.29
N PRO A 349 7.24 -30.50 -12.56
CA PRO A 349 6.28 -29.68 -13.30
C PRO A 349 5.94 -28.38 -12.56
N LEU A 350 5.79 -28.41 -11.24
CA LEU A 350 5.52 -27.22 -10.43
C LEU A 350 6.68 -26.22 -10.48
N VAL A 351 7.92 -26.70 -10.35
CA VAL A 351 9.12 -25.86 -10.47
C VAL A 351 9.23 -25.29 -11.89
N LEU A 352 8.90 -26.05 -12.93
CA LEU A 352 8.92 -25.59 -14.32
C LEU A 352 7.88 -24.49 -14.56
N GLU A 353 6.66 -24.64 -14.03
CA GLU A 353 5.63 -23.59 -14.08
C GLU A 353 6.06 -22.33 -13.34
N ARG A 354 6.66 -22.48 -12.15
CA ARG A 354 7.24 -21.34 -11.41
C ARG A 354 8.40 -20.70 -12.18
N LEU A 355 9.27 -21.47 -12.82
CA LEU A 355 10.35 -20.93 -13.65
C LEU A 355 9.81 -20.25 -14.92
N ARG A 356 8.69 -20.71 -15.48
CA ARG A 356 8.04 -20.07 -16.62
C ARG A 356 7.44 -18.71 -16.24
N THR A 357 6.77 -18.62 -15.09
CA THR A 357 6.25 -17.34 -14.57
C THR A 357 7.40 -16.40 -14.18
N LEU A 358 8.43 -16.93 -13.52
CA LEU A 358 9.65 -16.18 -13.18
C LEU A 358 10.40 -15.69 -14.43
N ARG A 359 10.46 -16.49 -15.51
CA ARG A 359 11.02 -16.07 -16.80
C ARG A 359 10.29 -14.85 -17.35
N LEU A 360 8.96 -14.81 -17.27
CA LEU A 360 8.18 -13.65 -17.69
C LEU A 360 8.57 -12.41 -16.87
N VAL A 361 8.66 -12.56 -15.55
CA VAL A 361 9.10 -11.48 -14.65
C VAL A 361 10.52 -11.01 -15.00
N HIS A 362 11.47 -11.92 -15.19
CA HIS A 362 12.84 -11.55 -15.59
C HIS A 362 12.90 -10.85 -16.95
N THR A 363 12.12 -11.29 -17.94
CA THR A 363 12.05 -10.59 -19.23
C THR A 363 11.46 -9.19 -19.08
N SER A 364 10.44 -9.02 -18.23
CA SER A 364 9.86 -7.70 -17.96
C SER A 364 10.82 -6.79 -17.19
N ALA A 365 11.59 -7.36 -16.24
CA ALA A 365 12.61 -6.62 -15.50
C ALA A 365 13.74 -6.15 -16.41
N TYR A 366 14.17 -7.00 -17.34
CA TYR A 366 15.15 -6.63 -18.36
C TYR A 366 14.63 -5.51 -19.28
N GLN A 367 13.38 -5.60 -19.75
CA GLN A 367 12.76 -4.54 -20.55
C GLN A 367 12.62 -3.23 -19.77
N ALA A 368 12.30 -3.30 -18.48
CA ALA A 368 12.21 -2.13 -17.62
C ALA A 368 13.59 -1.46 -17.43
N ASP A 369 14.67 -2.25 -17.32
CA ASP A 369 16.04 -1.76 -17.28
C ASP A 369 16.43 -1.03 -18.58
N GLU A 370 16.07 -1.60 -19.74
CA GLU A 370 16.26 -0.94 -21.05
C GLU A 370 15.49 0.39 -21.15
N VAL A 371 14.23 0.42 -20.70
CA VAL A 371 13.43 1.66 -20.67
C VAL A 371 14.00 2.68 -19.69
N LEU A 372 14.50 2.24 -18.53
CA LEU A 372 15.13 3.12 -17.53
C LEU A 372 16.43 3.73 -18.06
N THR A 373 17.29 2.94 -18.69
CA THR A 373 18.53 3.45 -19.31
C THR A 373 18.23 4.41 -20.46
N GLU A 374 17.19 4.14 -21.26
CA GLU A 374 16.74 5.09 -22.29
C GLU A 374 16.18 6.39 -21.66
N LEU A 375 15.42 6.29 -20.57
CA LEU A 375 14.89 7.45 -19.84
C LEU A 375 16.01 8.28 -19.23
N GLU A 376 17.00 7.65 -18.61
CA GLU A 376 18.20 8.31 -18.07
C GLU A 376 18.94 9.06 -19.18
N HIS A 377 19.11 8.44 -20.35
CA HIS A 377 19.72 9.10 -21.49
C HIS A 377 18.90 10.30 -22.01
N ARG A 378 17.55 10.19 -22.02
CA ARG A 378 16.67 11.32 -22.37
C ARG A 378 16.74 12.44 -21.34
N GLN A 379 16.77 12.12 -20.05
CA GLN A 379 16.90 13.10 -18.98
C GLN A 379 18.25 13.83 -19.07
N SER A 380 19.34 13.12 -19.33
CA SER A 380 20.65 13.73 -19.55
C SER A 380 20.64 14.70 -20.74
N LYS A 381 20.02 14.33 -21.87
CA LYS A 381 19.84 15.22 -23.02
C LYS A 381 18.98 16.45 -22.69
N GLN A 382 17.89 16.26 -21.94
CA GLN A 382 17.03 17.37 -21.51
C GLN A 382 17.79 18.34 -20.59
N GLU A 383 18.64 17.84 -19.69
CA GLU A 383 19.48 18.69 -18.86
C GLU A 383 20.46 19.52 -19.70
N GLU A 384 21.07 18.94 -20.74
CA GLU A 384 21.90 19.68 -21.68
C GLU A 384 21.12 20.73 -22.47
N GLU A 385 19.90 20.42 -22.90
CA GLU A 385 19.00 21.36 -23.58
C GLU A 385 18.60 22.51 -22.65
N ILE A 386 18.27 22.23 -21.38
CA ILE A 386 17.97 23.25 -20.38
C ILE A 386 19.16 24.18 -20.16
N LYS A 387 20.39 23.65 -20.07
CA LYS A 387 21.61 24.48 -19.99
C LYS A 387 21.79 25.36 -21.23
N LYS A 388 21.50 24.84 -22.43
CA LYS A 388 21.52 25.65 -23.66
C LYS A 388 20.45 26.75 -23.63
N TRP A 389 19.27 26.46 -23.09
CA TRP A 389 18.19 27.45 -22.94
C TRP A 389 18.54 28.52 -21.91
N GLU A 390 19.19 28.16 -20.81
CA GLU A 390 19.71 29.09 -19.81
C GLU A 390 20.71 30.07 -20.43
N ILE A 391 21.68 29.56 -21.20
CA ILE A 391 22.65 30.41 -21.93
C ILE A 391 21.93 31.29 -22.95
N SER A 392 20.98 30.73 -23.70
CA SER A 392 20.20 31.52 -24.66
C SER A 392 19.36 32.60 -23.99
N LEU A 393 18.83 32.34 -22.79
CA LEU A 393 18.03 33.29 -22.04
C LEU A 393 18.88 34.42 -21.48
N ASP A 394 20.09 34.13 -20.98
CA ASP A 394 21.05 35.14 -20.55
C ASP A 394 21.49 36.04 -21.72
N ASN A 395 21.72 35.45 -22.90
CA ASN A 395 21.98 36.23 -24.12
C ASN A 395 20.80 37.17 -24.46
N ILE A 396 19.57 36.66 -24.42
CA ILE A 396 18.36 37.48 -24.65
C ILE A 396 18.19 38.54 -23.55
N GLU A 397 18.49 38.24 -22.29
CA GLU A 397 18.43 39.21 -21.19
C GLU A 397 19.42 40.36 -21.43
N ASN A 398 20.64 40.04 -21.84
CA ASN A 398 21.66 41.02 -22.18
C ASN A 398 21.24 41.86 -23.40
N ASP A 399 20.69 41.24 -24.45
CA ASP A 399 20.14 41.94 -25.61
C ASP A 399 18.96 42.85 -25.23
N ILE A 400 18.07 42.41 -24.34
CA ILE A 400 16.97 43.21 -23.81
C ILE A 400 17.51 44.41 -23.03
N LYS A 401 18.50 44.24 -22.15
CA LYS A 401 19.13 45.35 -21.41
C LYS A 401 19.78 46.37 -22.35
N VAL A 402 20.42 45.91 -23.44
CA VAL A 402 20.97 46.80 -24.48
C VAL A 402 19.85 47.53 -25.21
N SER A 403 18.77 46.83 -25.57
CA SER A 403 17.59 47.42 -26.22
C SER A 403 16.86 48.41 -25.32
N GLU A 404 16.81 48.17 -24.02
CA GLU A 404 16.19 49.06 -23.04
C GLU A 404 16.99 50.37 -22.93
N LYS A 405 18.32 50.27 -22.82
CA LYS A 405 19.20 51.46 -22.80
C LYS A 405 19.05 52.27 -24.08
N SER A 406 18.95 51.62 -25.25
CA SER A 406 18.74 52.33 -26.52
C SER A 406 17.35 52.96 -26.59
N LEU A 407 16.30 52.32 -26.07
CA LEU A 407 14.94 52.85 -26.02
C LEU A 407 14.82 54.02 -25.04
N GLN A 408 15.45 53.95 -23.87
CA GLN A 408 15.55 55.07 -22.94
C GLN A 408 16.28 56.27 -23.58
N HIS A 409 17.36 56.03 -24.31
CA HIS A 409 18.07 57.08 -25.05
C HIS A 409 17.17 57.71 -26.13
N ASN A 410 16.51 56.89 -26.95
CA ASN A 410 15.58 57.35 -27.98
C ASN A 410 14.41 58.14 -27.37
N MET A 411 13.87 57.69 -26.24
CA MET A 411 12.79 58.38 -25.51
C MET A 411 13.26 59.75 -25.02
N LYS A 412 14.49 59.86 -24.50
CA LYS A 412 15.07 61.16 -24.09
C LYS A 412 15.20 62.10 -25.28
N VAL A 413 15.72 61.62 -26.41
CA VAL A 413 15.85 62.43 -27.64
C VAL A 413 14.48 62.91 -28.14
N VAL A 414 13.48 62.02 -28.19
CA VAL A 414 12.10 62.39 -28.57
C VAL A 414 11.49 63.35 -27.56
N GLY A 415 11.71 63.14 -26.26
CA GLY A 415 11.26 64.04 -25.20
C GLY A 415 11.87 65.44 -25.33
N ASP A 416 13.16 65.54 -25.64
CA ASP A 416 13.84 66.81 -25.89
C ASP A 416 13.32 67.49 -27.17
N TRP A 417 12.99 66.72 -28.21
CA TRP A 417 12.34 67.24 -29.41
C TRP A 417 10.94 67.76 -29.13
N VAL A 418 10.13 67.04 -28.34
CA VAL A 418 8.79 67.47 -27.93
C VAL A 418 8.86 68.74 -27.09
N LYS A 419 9.76 68.80 -26.10
CA LYS A 419 10.00 70.02 -25.31
C LYS A 419 10.46 71.19 -26.19
N GLY A 420 11.30 70.93 -27.19
CA GLY A 420 11.71 71.92 -28.17
C GLY A 420 10.55 72.41 -29.05
N LEU A 421 9.61 71.52 -29.39
CA LEU A 421 8.37 71.83 -30.12
C LEU A 421 7.39 72.63 -29.25
N GLU A 422 7.19 72.23 -28.01
CA GLU A 422 6.39 72.95 -27.00
C GLU A 422 6.93 74.36 -26.79
N ALA A 423 8.24 74.52 -26.57
CA ALA A 423 8.87 75.83 -26.43
C ALA A 423 8.79 76.71 -27.69
N ARG A 424 8.64 76.10 -28.88
CA ARG A 424 8.39 76.83 -30.14
C ARG A 424 6.92 77.19 -30.31
N ILE A 425 6.00 76.35 -29.85
CA ILE A 425 4.55 76.61 -29.80
C ILE A 425 4.27 77.73 -28.80
N ASP A 426 4.86 77.71 -27.62
CA ASP A 426 4.71 78.76 -26.59
C ASP A 426 5.28 80.12 -27.03
N LYS A 427 6.19 80.12 -28.01
CA LYS A 427 6.77 81.34 -28.62
C LYS A 427 5.99 81.86 -29.83
N LEU A 428 4.96 81.16 -30.28
CA LEU A 428 4.03 81.65 -31.30
C LEU A 428 2.92 82.46 -30.58
N PRO A 429 2.66 83.71 -31.00
CA PRO A 429 1.69 84.60 -30.34
C PRO A 429 0.24 84.16 -30.48
#